data_AF-A0A535NAL2-F1
#
_entry.id   AF-A0A535NAL2-F1
#
_cell.length_a   1.000
_cell.length_b   1.000
_cell.length_c   1.000
_cell.angle_alpha   90.00
_cell.angle_beta   90.00
_cell.angle_gamma   90.00
#
_symmetry.space_group_name_H-M   'P 1'
#
loop_
_entity.id
_entity.type
_entity.pdbx_description
1 polymer ?
#
loop_
_entity_poly.entity_id
_entity_poly.type
_entity_poly.pdbx_seq_one_letter_code
_entity_poly.pdbx_strand_id
1 'polypeptide(L)'
;MIRAVDLHVHLPLKEWLDGSMGPYREGAARYFRSEVHERSADELAVDFAQEQLFGILLAWDAQTATARPPLSNDFVSAIVKRHPKRFAFFASVDPWKPNAVE
;
A
#
# COMPACT_ATOMS: atom_id res chain seq x y z
N MET A 1 0.74 4.62 23.43
CA MET A 1 -0.23 5.65 23.00
C MET A 1 0.01 5.94 21.52
N ILE A 2 -1.03 6.25 20.75
CA ILE A 2 -0.92 6.68 19.35
C ILE A 2 -0.95 8.21 19.35
N ARG A 3 0.00 8.85 18.66
CA ARG A 3 0.16 10.31 18.60
C ARG A 3 -0.43 10.93 17.34
N ALA A 4 -0.38 10.22 16.21
CA ALA A 4 -0.93 10.68 14.94
C ALA A 4 -1.38 9.50 14.07
N VAL A 5 -2.18 9.83 13.05
CA VAL A 5 -2.69 8.89 12.05
C VAL A 5 -2.21 9.35 10.68
N ASP A 6 -1.51 8.48 9.96
CA ASP A 6 -1.21 8.67 8.54
C ASP A 6 -2.35 8.05 7.72
N LEU A 7 -3.08 8.88 6.98
CA LEU A 7 -4.27 8.48 6.24
C LEU A 7 -3.98 7.90 4.84
N HIS A 8 -2.73 7.96 4.37
CA HIS A 8 -2.37 7.57 3.01
C HIS A 8 -1.01 6.87 2.98
N VAL A 9 -0.99 5.58 3.30
CA VAL A 9 0.26 4.81 3.34
C VAL A 9 0.39 3.92 2.11
N HIS A 10 1.37 4.25 1.25
CA HIS A 10 1.85 3.33 0.22
C HIS A 10 2.79 2.28 0.81
N LEU A 11 2.61 1.03 0.41
CA LEU A 11 3.35 -0.10 0.98
C LEU A 11 4.70 -0.31 0.26
N PRO A 12 5.85 -0.30 0.95
CA PRO A 12 7.16 -0.53 0.33
C PRO A 12 7.42 -2.03 0.03
N LEU A 13 6.39 -2.78 -0.37
CA LEU A 13 6.44 -4.23 -0.55
C LEU A 13 6.77 -4.60 -1.99
N LYS A 14 7.33 -5.79 -2.20
CA LYS A 14 7.64 -6.31 -3.53
C LYS A 14 6.43 -6.31 -4.47
N GLU A 15 5.28 -6.75 -3.98
CA GLU A 15 4.02 -6.82 -4.71
C GLU A 15 3.58 -5.43 -5.22
N TRP A 16 3.89 -4.39 -4.45
CA TRP A 16 3.65 -3.01 -4.86
C TRP A 16 4.73 -2.52 -5.82
N LEU A 17 6.00 -2.60 -5.44
CA LEU A 17 7.12 -1.98 -6.17
C LEU A 17 7.35 -2.62 -7.54
N ASP A 18 7.33 -3.95 -7.62
CA ASP A 18 7.59 -4.68 -8.87
C ASP A 18 6.31 -5.06 -9.59
N GLY A 19 5.23 -5.30 -8.83
CA GLY A 19 3.90 -5.61 -9.36
C GLY A 19 3.15 -4.36 -9.79
N SER A 20 2.39 -3.74 -8.90
CA SER A 20 1.50 -2.62 -9.27
C SER A 20 2.24 -1.40 -9.84
N MET A 21 3.31 -0.93 -9.20
CA MET A 21 4.12 0.19 -9.67
C MET A 21 4.97 -0.18 -10.88
N GLY A 22 5.74 -1.27 -10.81
CA GLY A 22 6.63 -1.75 -11.86
C GLY A 22 7.33 -0.62 -12.64
N PRO A 23 6.93 -0.36 -13.90
CA PRO A 23 7.57 0.66 -14.75
C PRO A 23 7.45 2.10 -14.22
N TYR A 24 6.47 2.42 -13.37
CA TYR A 24 6.32 3.75 -12.79
C TYR A 24 7.37 4.09 -11.74
N ARG A 25 8.08 3.09 -11.21
CA ARG A 25 9.06 3.25 -10.12
C ARG A 25 10.20 4.18 -10.51
N GLU A 26 10.73 4.03 -11.72
CA GLU A 26 11.84 4.88 -12.20
C GLU A 26 11.39 6.33 -12.35
N GLY A 27 10.22 6.56 -12.95
CA GLY A 27 9.64 7.90 -13.10
C GLY A 27 9.40 8.58 -11.74
N ALA A 28 8.82 7.83 -10.79
CA ALA A 28 8.60 8.32 -9.42
C ALA A 28 9.92 8.68 -8.73
N ALA A 29 10.93 7.81 -8.80
CA ALA A 29 12.22 8.07 -8.17
C ALA A 29 12.90 9.33 -8.72
N ARG A 30 12.87 9.52 -10.05
CA ARG A 30 13.38 10.74 -10.70
C ARG A 30 12.62 11.99 -10.27
N TYR A 31 11.28 11.92 -10.22
CA TYR A 31 10.45 13.06 -9.85
C TYR A 31 10.65 13.46 -8.39
N PHE A 32 10.59 12.51 -7.47
CA PHE A 32 10.72 12.76 -6.02
C PHE A 32 12.17 12.89 -5.55
N ARG A 33 13.16 12.60 -6.40
CA ARG A 33 14.60 12.59 -6.08
C ARG A 33 14.92 11.68 -4.89
N SER A 34 14.18 10.58 -4.77
CA SER A 34 14.33 9.60 -3.70
C SER A 34 13.98 8.22 -4.22
N GLU A 35 14.74 7.22 -3.79
CA GLU A 35 14.42 5.83 -4.04
C GLU A 35 13.58 5.26 -2.89
N VAL A 36 12.64 4.38 -3.23
CA VAL A 36 11.93 3.56 -2.25
C VAL A 36 12.59 2.19 -2.26
N HIS A 37 13.15 1.81 -1.12
CA HIS A 37 13.69 0.47 -0.91
C HIS A 37 12.58 -0.48 -0.44
N GLU A 38 12.64 -1.70 -0.93
CA GLU A 38 11.74 -2.77 -0.50
C GLU A 38 11.91 -3.04 1.00
N ARG A 39 10.80 -3.19 1.70
CA ARG A 39 10.71 -3.58 3.11
C ARG A 39 9.51 -4.49 3.32
N SER A 40 9.58 -5.33 4.33
CA SER A 40 8.45 -6.12 4.80
C SER A 40 7.41 -5.27 5.52
N ALA A 41 6.17 -5.76 5.60
CA ALA A 41 5.13 -5.07 6.36
C ALA A 41 5.36 -5.15 7.88
N ASP A 42 6.15 -6.13 8.34
CA ASP A 42 6.51 -6.28 9.74
C ASP A 42 7.53 -5.19 10.14
N GLU A 43 8.50 -4.90 9.27
CA GLU A 43 9.42 -3.76 9.45
C GLU A 43 8.65 -2.43 9.44
N LEU A 44 7.71 -2.25 8.51
CA LEU A 44 6.84 -1.07 8.50
C LEU A 44 6.04 -0.93 9.80
N ALA A 45 5.53 -2.03 10.35
CA ALA A 45 4.81 -2.02 11.62
C ALA A 45 5.70 -1.60 12.80
N VAL A 46 6.98 -1.98 12.78
CA VAL A 46 7.97 -1.55 13.78
C VAL A 46 8.21 -0.05 13.68
N ASP A 47 8.43 0.50 12.48
CA ASP A 47 8.64 1.93 12.25
C ASP A 47 7.44 2.75 12.78
N PHE A 48 6.22 2.35 12.40
CA PHE A 48 4.99 3.00 12.89
C PHE A 48 4.84 2.87 14.42
N ALA A 49 5.28 1.76 15.01
CA ALA A 49 5.22 1.58 16.45
C ALA A 49 6.20 2.51 17.20
N GLN A 50 7.43 2.64 16.70
CA GLN A 50 8.47 3.50 17.25
C GLN A 50 8.05 4.97 17.21
N GLU A 51 7.45 5.40 16.10
CA GLU A 51 6.98 6.77 15.92
C GLU A 51 5.62 7.05 16.59
N GLN A 52 5.02 6.03 17.20
CA GLN A 52 3.70 6.09 17.83
C GLN A 52 2.59 6.48 16.84
N LEU A 53 2.69 6.01 15.61
CA LEU A 53 1.74 6.24 14.53
C LEU A 53 0.74 5.08 14.39
N PHE A 54 -0.40 5.40 13.76
CA PHE A 54 -1.32 4.46 13.17
C PHE A 54 -1.42 4.74 11.67
N GLY A 55 -1.37 3.71 10.83
CA GLY A 55 -1.39 3.86 9.38
C GLY A 55 -2.69 3.37 8.75
N ILE A 56 -3.19 4.12 7.78
CA ILE A 56 -4.22 3.67 6.85
C ILE A 56 -3.54 3.25 5.55
N LEU A 57 -3.41 1.94 5.38
CA LEU A 57 -2.80 1.34 4.20
C LEU A 57 -3.72 1.48 2.99
N LEU A 58 -3.13 1.43 1.80
CA LEU A 58 -3.86 1.46 0.54
C LEU A 58 -3.63 0.18 -0.24
N ALA A 59 -4.73 -0.54 -0.51
CA ALA A 59 -4.79 -1.41 -1.67
C ALA A 59 -4.82 -0.56 -2.94
N TRP A 60 -4.58 -1.18 -4.10
CA TRP A 60 -4.62 -0.46 -5.36
C TRP A 60 -5.05 -1.36 -6.50
N ASP A 61 -6.19 -1.02 -7.08
CA ASP A 61 -6.75 -1.66 -8.25
C ASP A 61 -6.99 -0.61 -9.35
N ALA A 62 -6.20 -0.67 -10.39
CA ALA A 62 -6.31 0.17 -11.58
C ALA A 62 -6.01 -0.65 -12.85
N GLN A 63 -6.39 -1.93 -12.86
CA GLN A 63 -6.03 -2.87 -13.92
C GLN A 63 -6.54 -2.41 -15.29
N THR A 64 -7.74 -1.82 -15.37
CA THR A 64 -8.35 -1.36 -16.63
C THR A 64 -7.54 -0.23 -17.27
N ALA A 65 -6.99 0.67 -16.46
CA ALA A 65 -6.22 1.82 -16.94
C ALA A 65 -4.74 1.49 -17.20
N THR A 66 -4.18 0.53 -16.44
CA THR A 66 -2.72 0.31 -16.41
C THR A 66 -2.28 -1.04 -16.95
N ALA A 67 -3.20 -2.01 -17.08
CA ALA A 67 -2.93 -3.42 -17.35
C ALA A 67 -1.93 -4.07 -16.36
N ARG A 68 -1.67 -3.44 -15.21
CA ARG A 68 -0.81 -3.95 -14.13
C ARG A 68 -1.61 -4.83 -13.16
N PRO A 69 -1.00 -5.76 -12.44
CA PRO A 69 -1.69 -6.49 -11.38
C PRO A 69 -2.06 -5.56 -10.22
N PRO A 70 -3.19 -5.82 -9.54
CA PRO A 70 -3.60 -5.03 -8.39
C PRO A 70 -2.80 -5.43 -7.16
N LEU A 71 -2.62 -4.49 -6.24
CA LEU A 71 -2.31 -4.80 -4.85
C LEU A 71 -3.64 -5.07 -4.17
N SER A 72 -3.99 -6.35 -4.05
CA SER A 72 -5.37 -6.76 -3.72
C SER A 72 -5.80 -6.38 -2.30
N ASN A 73 -7.11 -6.17 -2.14
CA ASN A 73 -7.72 -5.90 -0.83
C ASN A 73 -7.45 -7.04 0.17
N ASP A 74 -7.50 -8.29 -0.28
CA ASP A 74 -7.21 -9.46 0.56
C ASP A 74 -5.76 -9.46 1.08
N PHE A 75 -4.82 -9.09 0.21
CA PHE A 75 -3.41 -9.01 0.58
C PHE A 75 -3.18 -7.93 1.65
N VAL A 76 -3.74 -6.73 1.47
CA VAL A 76 -3.63 -5.64 2.45
C VAL A 76 -4.40 -5.96 3.74
N SER A 77 -5.57 -6.60 3.64
CA SER A 77 -6.33 -7.07 4.80
C SER A 77 -5.54 -8.10 5.62
N ALA A 78 -4.80 -9.00 4.98
CA ALA A 78 -3.93 -9.95 5.68
C ALA A 78 -2.84 -9.23 6.51
N ILE A 79 -2.25 -8.15 5.99
CA ILE A 79 -1.30 -7.32 6.74
C ILE A 79 -1.96 -6.68 7.95
N VAL A 80 -3.14 -6.08 7.77
CA VAL A 80 -3.92 -5.49 8.87
C VAL A 80 -4.25 -6.53 9.95
N LYS A 81 -4.63 -7.75 9.56
CA LYS A 81 -4.90 -8.86 10.50
C LYS A 81 -3.65 -9.27 11.29
N ARG A 82 -2.45 -9.19 10.71
CA ARG A 82 -1.19 -9.46 11.42
C ARG A 82 -0.81 -8.32 12.38
N HIS A 83 -1.12 -7.07 12.05
CA HIS A 83 -0.77 -5.89 12.85
C HIS A 83 -1.98 -4.99 13.19
N PRO A 84 -3.02 -5.52 13.85
CA PRO A 84 -4.31 -4.82 14.00
C PRO A 84 -4.24 -3.60 14.93
N LYS A 85 -3.18 -3.49 15.75
CA LYS A 85 -2.93 -2.33 16.61
C LYS A 85 -2.24 -1.18 15.87
N ARG A 86 -1.78 -1.39 14.64
CA ARG A 86 -0.99 -0.42 13.86
C ARG A 86 -1.66 0.02 12.59
N PHE A 87 -2.46 -0.85 11.98
CA PHE A 87 -2.99 -0.58 10.66
C PHE A 87 -4.49 -0.80 10.57
N ALA A 88 -5.12 0.03 9.74
CA ALA A 88 -6.35 -0.26 9.02
C ALA A 88 -6.08 0.01 7.52
N PHE A 89 -7.06 -0.14 6.64
CA PHE A 89 -6.85 0.14 5.22
C PHE A 89 -8.11 0.63 4.51
N PHE A 90 -7.91 1.41 3.45
CA PHE A 90 -8.95 1.64 2.45
C PHE A 90 -8.87 0.56 1.38
N ALA A 91 -10.03 -0.05 1.10
CA ALA A 91 -10.18 -0.93 -0.04
C ALA A 91 -10.09 -0.13 -1.34
N SER A 92 -9.52 -0.75 -2.36
CA SER A 92 -9.48 -0.20 -3.71
C SER A 92 -10.41 -0.99 -4.62
N VAL A 93 -11.06 -0.26 -5.52
CA VAL A 93 -11.96 -0.77 -6.55
C VAL A 93 -11.59 -0.06 -7.83
N ASP A 94 -11.33 -0.82 -8.89
CA ASP A 94 -11.27 -0.28 -10.24
C ASP A 94 -12.71 -0.09 -10.76
N PRO A 95 -13.20 1.16 -10.87
CA PRO A 95 -14.61 1.42 -11.17
C PRO A 95 -15.00 1.05 -12.60
N TRP A 96 -14.03 0.78 -13.47
CA TRP A 96 -14.29 0.40 -14.86
C TRP A 96 -14.39 -1.12 -15.06
N LYS A 97 -14.15 -1.91 -14.02
CA LYS A 97 -14.34 -3.36 -14.09
C LYS A 97 -15.82 -3.73 -14.12
N PRO A 98 -16.21 -4.79 -14.84
CA PRO A 98 -17.61 -5.21 -14.94
C PRO A 98 -18.22 -5.59 -13.58
N ASN A 99 -17.41 -6.02 -12.62
CA ASN A 99 -17.83 -6.43 -11.29
C ASN A 99 -17.52 -5.39 -10.19
N ALA A 100 -17.33 -4.12 -10.52
CA ALA A 100 -16.90 -3.09 -9.56
C ALA A 100 -17.92 -2.80 -8.41
N VAL A 101 -19.18 -3.20 -8.58
CA VAL A 101 -20.28 -2.98 -7.63
C VAL A 101 -20.75 -4.25 -6.93
N GLU A 102 -20.11 -5.38 -7.21
CA GLU A 102 -20.35 -6.67 -6.55
C GLU A 102 -19.55 -6.79 -5.26
#